data_AF-A0A5N7WNL9-F1
#
_entry.id   AF-A0A5N7WNL9-F1
#
_cell.length_a   1.000
_cell.length_b   1.000
_cell.length_c   1.000
_cell.angle_alpha   90.00
_cell.angle_beta   90.00
_cell.angle_gamma   90.00
#
_symmetry.space_group_name_H-M   'P 1'
#
loop_
_entity.id
_entity.type
_entity.pdbx_description
1 polymer ?
#
loop_
_entity_poly.entity_id
_entity_poly.type
_entity_poly.pdbx_seq_one_letter_code
_entity_poly.pdbx_strand_id
1 'polypeptide(L)'
;MTKQTDLKAKDASTKRKATGPVDFPPLESVTAPYVDTDQAAHYLLRKATTLRIWACNEDGLVRPRRVGRRLFWPVADIRRVLGTA
;
A
#
# COMPACT_ATOMS: atom_id res chain seq x y z
N MET A 1 -32.86 18.80 37.55
CA MET A 1 -31.54 18.19 37.84
C MET A 1 -31.33 17.05 36.85
N THR A 2 -30.40 17.28 35.93
CA THR A 2 -29.79 16.43 34.89
C THR A 2 -29.46 15.04 35.47
N LYS A 3 -29.52 13.91 34.73
CA LYS A 3 -28.55 13.56 33.68
C LYS A 3 -29.10 12.51 32.69
N GLN A 4 -29.18 12.93 31.45
CA GLN A 4 -29.15 12.11 30.24
C GLN A 4 -27.72 11.58 30.06
N THR A 5 -27.53 10.27 30.04
CA THR A 5 -26.25 9.64 29.71
C THR A 5 -26.27 9.16 28.26
N ASP A 6 -25.56 9.92 27.45
CA ASP A 6 -25.14 9.68 26.07
C ASP A 6 -24.38 8.35 25.95
N LEU A 7 -24.93 7.38 25.21
CA LEU A 7 -24.18 6.24 24.69
C LEU A 7 -24.10 6.38 23.18
N LYS A 8 -23.15 7.22 22.76
CA LYS A 8 -22.70 7.35 21.37
C LYS A 8 -21.99 6.07 20.95
N ALA A 9 -22.74 5.19 20.27
CA ALA A 9 -22.17 4.11 19.48
C ALA A 9 -21.25 4.73 18.43
N LYS A 10 -19.93 4.50 18.58
CA LYS A 10 -18.94 4.92 17.61
C LYS A 10 -19.05 4.01 16.39
N ASP A 11 -19.70 4.51 15.35
CA ASP A 11 -19.68 3.91 14.02
C ASP A 11 -18.23 3.63 13.61
N ALA A 12 -17.86 2.34 13.64
CA ALA A 12 -16.62 1.83 13.05
C ALA A 12 -16.76 1.87 11.52
N SER A 13 -16.79 3.08 10.97
CA SER A 13 -16.74 3.32 9.53
C SER A 13 -15.32 3.02 9.06
N THR A 14 -15.04 1.74 8.85
CA THR A 14 -13.95 1.30 7.99
C THR A 14 -14.27 1.83 6.61
N LYS A 15 -13.76 3.03 6.32
CA LYS A 15 -13.87 3.71 5.04
C LYS A 15 -13.39 2.75 3.95
N ARG A 16 -14.33 2.06 3.29
CA ARG A 16 -14.06 1.31 2.07
C ARG A 16 -13.50 2.34 1.08
N LYS A 17 -12.19 2.29 0.81
CA LYS A 17 -11.55 3.16 -0.17
C LYS A 17 -12.20 2.82 -1.52
N ALA A 18 -12.97 3.76 -2.05
CA ALA A 18 -13.68 3.60 -3.31
C ALA A 18 -12.67 3.24 -4.41
N THR A 19 -13.01 2.21 -5.19
CA THR A 19 -12.32 1.79 -6.40
C THR A 19 -12.62 2.81 -7.52
N GLY A 20 -12.13 4.03 -7.38
CA GLY A 20 -11.85 4.89 -8.52
C GLY A 20 -10.45 4.56 -9.06
N PRO A 21 -10.10 4.92 -10.31
CA PRO A 21 -8.71 4.93 -10.73
C PRO A 21 -7.93 5.82 -9.75
N VAL A 22 -7.11 5.21 -8.91
CA VAL A 22 -6.20 5.97 -8.04
C VAL A 22 -5.11 6.45 -8.98
N ASP A 23 -5.10 7.75 -9.29
CA ASP A 23 -4.00 8.37 -10.01
C ASP A 23 -2.74 8.24 -9.16
N PHE A 24 -1.85 7.34 -9.57
CA PHE A 24 -0.54 7.22 -8.97
C PHE A 24 0.42 8.11 -9.75
N PRO A 25 1.19 8.97 -9.07
CA PRO A 25 2.16 9.82 -9.76
C PRO A 25 3.21 8.95 -10.47
N PRO A 26 3.81 9.43 -11.57
CA PRO A 26 4.91 8.73 -12.23
C PRO A 26 6.02 8.36 -11.25
N LEU A 27 6.60 7.17 -11.43
CA LEU A 27 7.64 6.63 -10.54
C LEU A 27 8.86 7.56 -10.38
N GLU A 28 9.10 8.42 -11.37
CA GLU A 28 10.17 9.43 -11.38
C GLU A 28 9.90 10.58 -10.40
N SER A 29 8.63 10.96 -10.21
CA SER A 29 8.21 12.02 -9.29
C SER A 29 8.10 11.55 -7.84
N VAL A 30 8.16 10.24 -7.60
CA VAL A 30 8.13 9.68 -6.24
C VAL A 30 9.48 9.88 -5.56
N THR A 31 9.53 10.82 -4.62
CA THR A 31 10.70 11.11 -3.76
C THR A 31 10.76 10.21 -2.53
N ALA A 32 9.67 9.51 -2.21
CA ALA A 32 9.62 8.59 -1.07
C ALA A 32 10.48 7.34 -1.36
N PRO A 33 11.29 6.86 -0.39
CA PRO A 33 12.13 5.67 -0.58
C PRO A 33 11.31 4.38 -0.67
N TYR A 34 10.09 4.39 -0.12
CA TYR A 34 9.19 3.24 -0.08
C TYR A 34 7.78 3.63 -0.52
N VAL A 35 7.08 2.68 -1.14
CA VAL A 35 5.69 2.81 -1.56
C VAL A 35 4.82 1.70 -0.95
N ASP A 36 3.52 1.97 -0.84
CA ASP A 36 2.55 0.98 -0.37
C ASP A 36 2.30 -0.11 -1.43
N THR A 37 1.72 -1.25 -1.02
CA THR A 37 1.45 -2.39 -1.91
C THR A 37 0.60 -2.04 -3.12
N ASP A 38 -0.37 -1.14 -2.98
CA ASP A 38 -1.24 -0.75 -4.10
C ASP A 38 -0.49 0.11 -5.14
N GLN A 39 0.43 0.98 -4.69
CA GLN A 39 1.32 1.74 -5.55
C GLN A 39 2.31 0.81 -6.28
N ALA A 40 2.95 -0.10 -5.55
CA ALA A 40 3.85 -1.08 -6.14
C ALA A 40 3.13 -1.96 -7.18
N ALA A 41 1.88 -2.36 -6.92
CA ALA A 41 1.04 -3.11 -7.86
C ALA A 41 0.83 -2.33 -9.16
N HIS A 42 0.52 -1.04 -9.03
CA HIS A 42 0.32 -0.18 -10.19
C HIS A 42 1.60 -0.06 -11.04
N TYR A 43 2.74 0.23 -10.43
CA TYR A 43 4.01 0.38 -11.16
C TYR A 43 4.50 -0.90 -11.83
N LEU A 44 4.29 -2.05 -11.18
CA LEU A 44 4.72 -3.34 -11.72
C LEU A 44 3.68 -3.99 -12.67
N LEU A 45 2.55 -3.32 -12.93
CA LEU A 45 1.44 -3.86 -13.72
C LEU A 45 1.00 -5.24 -13.21
N ARG A 46 0.82 -5.36 -11.89
CA ARG A 46 0.41 -6.60 -11.20
C ARG A 46 -0.73 -6.33 -10.22
N LYS A 47 -1.40 -7.41 -9.78
CA LYS A 47 -2.42 -7.31 -8.73
C LYS A 47 -1.74 -7.20 -7.35
N ALA A 48 -2.31 -6.40 -6.46
CA ALA A 48 -1.82 -6.25 -5.09
C ALA A 48 -1.83 -7.57 -4.28
N THR A 49 -2.72 -8.51 -4.62
CA THR A 49 -2.73 -9.86 -4.01
C THR A 49 -1.48 -10.66 -4.37
N THR A 50 -1.02 -10.59 -5.62
CA THR A 50 0.23 -11.23 -6.06
C THR A 50 1.43 -10.71 -5.28
N LEU A 51 1.51 -9.40 -5.06
CA LEU A 51 2.57 -8.80 -4.24
C LEU A 51 2.53 -9.27 -2.78
N ARG A 52 1.33 -9.45 -2.19
CA ARG A 52 1.21 -10.02 -0.84
C ARG A 52 1.67 -11.47 -0.81
N ILE A 53 1.39 -12.27 -1.86
CA ILE A 53 1.89 -13.65 -1.98
C ILE A 53 3.42 -13.67 -2.07
N TRP A 54 4.02 -12.80 -2.90
CA TRP A 54 5.49 -12.65 -2.96
C TRP A 54 6.09 -12.28 -1.61
N ALA A 55 5.43 -11.38 -0.87
CA ALA A 55 5.85 -11.02 0.47
C ALA A 55 5.84 -12.21 1.44
N CYS A 56 4.85 -13.11 1.32
CA CYS A 56 4.74 -14.31 2.16
C CYS A 56 5.75 -15.40 1.77
N ASN A 57 5.94 -15.62 0.47
CA ASN A 57 6.82 -16.67 -0.05
C ASN A 57 8.30 -16.26 -0.09
N GLU A 58 8.60 -14.97 0.11
CA GLU A 58 9.95 -14.38 0.03
C GLU A 58 10.64 -14.59 -1.34
N ASP A 59 9.84 -14.94 -2.35
CA ASP A 59 10.22 -15.33 -3.70
C ASP A 59 9.54 -14.43 -4.73
N GLY A 60 9.93 -13.16 -4.74
CA GLY A 60 9.41 -12.14 -5.65
C GLY A 60 10.53 -11.27 -6.20
N LEU A 61 10.27 -10.63 -7.35
CA LEU A 61 11.22 -9.74 -8.03
C LEU A 61 11.63 -8.55 -7.16
N VAL A 62 10.74 -8.12 -6.27
CA VAL A 62 10.97 -7.07 -5.28
C VAL A 62 10.71 -7.65 -3.90
N ARG A 63 11.57 -7.34 -2.93
CA ARG A 63 11.37 -7.76 -1.53
C ARG A 63 10.82 -6.61 -0.70
N PRO A 64 9.67 -6.78 -0.03
CA PRO A 64 9.13 -5.73 0.82
C PRO A 64 9.89 -5.67 2.15
N ARG A 65 10.09 -4.46 2.66
CA ARG A 65 10.51 -4.20 4.03
C ARG A 65 9.29 -4.30 4.95
N ARG A 66 9.33 -5.23 5.89
CA ARG A 66 8.27 -5.40 6.89
C ARG A 66 8.50 -4.42 8.05
N VAL A 67 7.54 -3.53 8.29
CA VAL A 67 7.54 -2.65 9.47
C VAL A 67 6.19 -2.79 10.16
N GLY A 68 6.18 -3.54 11.26
CA GLY A 68 4.95 -3.94 11.94
C GLY A 68 4.02 -4.74 11.02
N ARG A 69 2.77 -4.30 10.89
CA ARG A 69 1.73 -4.95 10.07
C ARG A 69 1.70 -4.47 8.61
N ARG A 70 2.63 -3.60 8.21
CA ARG A 70 2.67 -2.98 6.87
C ARG A 70 3.86 -3.49 6.06
N LEU A 71 3.63 -3.60 4.75
CA LEU A 71 4.62 -3.99 3.76
C LEU A 71 5.04 -2.73 2.99
N PHE A 72 6.32 -2.41 3.06
CA PHE A 72 6.92 -1.26 2.40
C PHE A 72 7.73 -1.75 1.20
N TRP A 73 7.36 -1.33 0.00
CA TRP A 73 8.04 -1.76 -1.22
C TRP A 73 9.09 -0.71 -1.60
N PRO A 74 10.39 -1.08 -1.65
CA PRO A 74 11.45 -0.14 -2.00
C PRO A 74 11.34 0.32 -3.45
N VAL A 75 11.33 1.63 -3.66
CA VAL A 75 11.26 2.24 -5.01
C VAL A 75 12.50 1.90 -5.84
N ALA A 76 13.67 1.80 -5.20
CA ALA A 76 14.92 1.42 -5.84
C ALA A 76 14.84 0.06 -6.53
N ASP A 77 14.26 -0.95 -5.87
CA ASP A 77 14.11 -2.28 -6.45
C ASP A 77 13.07 -2.28 -7.58
N ILE A 78 11.99 -1.51 -7.44
CA ILE A 78 10.99 -1.33 -8.51
C ILE A 78 11.64 -0.71 -9.75
N ARG A 79 12.44 0.35 -9.59
CA ARG A 79 13.20 0.98 -10.68
C ARG A 79 14.21 0.00 -11.31
N ARG A 80 14.90 -0.78 -10.49
CA ARG A 80 15.84 -1.81 -10.95
C ARG A 80 15.15 -2.89 -11.80
N VAL A 81 13.99 -3.36 -11.38
CA VAL A 81 13.20 -4.37 -12.13
C VAL A 81 12.67 -3.80 -13.45
N LEU A 82 12.29 -2.52 -13.47
CA LEU A 82 11.77 -1.84 -14.66
C LEU A 82 12.88 -1.33 -15.60
N GLY A 83 14.15 -1.35 -15.18
CA GLY A 83 15.27 -0.84 -15.98
C GLY A 83 15.32 0.68 -16.10
N THR A 84 14.69 1.42 -15.18
CA THR A 84 14.65 2.89 -15.16
C THR A 84 15.66 3.50 -14.18
N ALA A 85 16.74 2.74 -13.89
CA ALA A 85 17.76 3.07 -12.90
C ALA A 85 18.82 4.05 -13.42
#